data_AF-A0A2P6V765-F1
#
_entry.id   AF-A0A2P6V765-F1
#
_cell.length_a   1.000
_cell.length_b   1.000
_cell.length_c   1.000
_cell.angle_alpha   90.00
_cell.angle_beta   90.00
_cell.angle_gamma   90.00
#
_symmetry.space_group_name_H-M   'P 1'
#
loop_
_entity.id
_entity.type
_entity.pdbx_description
1 polymer ?
#
loop_
_entity_poly.entity_id
_entity_poly.type
_entity_poly.pdbx_seq_one_letter_code
_entity_poly.pdbx_strand_id
1 'polypeptide(L)'
;MLPFIHLPLGACLEALRRCARLTAHHTALQQHPDAPAQRVLSEAVAGLGGATRRRAADAACRRSFAAEAVPARPGPVPRGTSRAGSGRSVWSGLFLLAPGCLAAFLGKWQWDRRQWKQELLDRRQAMMEGEPLDLLALEEEPAEYVRVSVEGVFDHAASQYVGPRTRTIAGNSKQGFLCMTPLRQPGSGRAVLVHRGWVPKEWREEAGMRSSGLPTGTVKLEGILRKGEDPGSFVPPNEPERGNWFYVNVAELAAAAGLPAGAPLMEVVTETPGSYIGRGPPSAMDVLGGRGHIPKVEEQYPLPKSMQDMMHFSVMPQDHLNYAATWWTLSAATLALAVKAIRQGIKPR
;
A
#
# COMPACT_ATOMS: atom_id res chain seq x y z
N MET A 1 -26.72 -25.40 -29.67
CA MET A 1 -27.70 -24.78 -28.74
C MET A 1 -27.21 -25.03 -27.33
N LEU A 2 -26.73 -24.00 -26.63
CA LEU A 2 -26.38 -24.01 -25.20
C LEU A 2 -27.39 -23.12 -24.48
N PRO A 3 -27.96 -23.51 -23.32
CA PRO A 3 -29.01 -22.75 -22.68
C PRO A 3 -28.44 -21.53 -21.96
N PHE A 4 -29.05 -20.37 -22.20
CA PHE A 4 -28.79 -19.12 -21.49
C PHE A 4 -29.25 -19.24 -20.04
N ILE A 5 -28.31 -19.09 -19.10
CA ILE A 5 -28.59 -18.96 -17.67
C ILE A 5 -29.12 -17.54 -17.44
N HIS A 6 -30.43 -17.40 -17.22
CA HIS A 6 -31.02 -16.17 -16.70
C HIS A 6 -30.60 -16.00 -15.23
N LEU A 7 -29.63 -15.13 -14.95
CA LEU A 7 -29.49 -14.56 -13.59
C LEU A 7 -30.55 -13.46 -13.43
N PRO A 8 -31.47 -13.56 -12.46
CA PRO A 8 -32.47 -12.52 -12.22
C PRO A 8 -31.80 -11.25 -11.68
N LEU A 9 -32.29 -10.07 -12.11
CA LEU A 9 -31.87 -8.72 -11.68
C LEU A 9 -31.62 -8.58 -10.17
N GLY A 10 -32.35 -9.35 -9.35
CA GLY A 10 -32.14 -9.42 -7.91
C GLY A 10 -30.73 -9.84 -7.51
N ALA A 11 -30.13 -10.82 -8.20
CA ALA A 11 -28.78 -11.31 -7.89
C ALA A 11 -27.69 -10.28 -8.19
N CYS A 12 -27.88 -9.43 -9.21
CA CYS A 12 -26.94 -8.38 -9.57
C CYS A 12 -27.01 -7.19 -8.59
N LEU A 13 -28.23 -6.80 -8.17
CA LEU A 13 -28.41 -5.81 -7.10
C LEU A 13 -27.92 -6.32 -5.74
N GLU A 14 -28.11 -7.60 -5.45
CA GLU A 14 -27.60 -8.25 -4.25
C GLU A 14 -26.06 -8.27 -4.26
N ALA A 15 -25.44 -8.56 -5.42
CA ALA A 15 -23.99 -8.52 -5.60
C ALA A 15 -23.43 -7.11 -5.43
N LEU A 16 -24.08 -6.07 -5.99
CA LEU A 16 -23.67 -4.67 -5.81
C LEU A 16 -23.83 -4.21 -4.35
N ARG A 17 -24.92 -4.60 -3.67
CA ARG A 17 -25.11 -4.33 -2.24
C ARG A 17 -24.14 -5.11 -1.37
N ARG A 18 -23.74 -6.31 -1.77
CA ARG A 18 -22.71 -7.11 -1.09
C ARG A 18 -21.33 -6.48 -1.28
N CYS A 19 -20.97 -6.05 -2.49
CA CYS A 19 -19.73 -5.29 -2.72
C CYS A 19 -19.71 -3.99 -1.92
N ALA A 20 -20.79 -3.19 -1.93
CA ALA A 20 -20.85 -1.96 -1.15
C ALA A 20 -20.71 -2.19 0.37
N ARG A 21 -21.31 -3.27 0.89
CA ARG A 21 -21.17 -3.67 2.30
C ARG A 21 -19.77 -4.18 2.63
N LEU A 22 -19.14 -4.94 1.74
CA LEU A 22 -17.77 -5.41 1.91
C LEU A 22 -16.78 -4.24 1.90
N THR A 23 -16.99 -3.23 1.06
CA THR A 23 -16.18 -2.02 1.04
C THR A 23 -16.36 -1.21 2.32
N ALA A 24 -17.60 -1.00 2.78
CA ALA A 24 -17.87 -0.31 4.05
C ALA A 24 -17.26 -1.04 5.25
N HIS A 25 -17.31 -2.37 5.27
CA HIS A 25 -16.71 -3.20 6.31
C HIS A 25 -15.17 -3.16 6.27
N HIS A 26 -14.56 -3.10 5.08
CA HIS A 26 -13.12 -2.94 4.92
C HIS A 26 -12.66 -1.53 5.35
N THR A 27 -13.44 -0.49 5.03
CA THR A 27 -13.18 0.87 5.50
C THR A 27 -13.29 0.98 7.02
N ALA A 28 -14.28 0.33 7.63
CA ALA A 28 -14.44 0.31 9.09
C ALA A 28 -13.29 -0.44 9.80
N LEU A 29 -12.85 -1.58 9.26
CA LEU A 29 -11.69 -2.32 9.77
C LEU A 29 -10.37 -1.55 9.64
N GLN A 30 -10.25 -0.66 8.65
CA GLN A 30 -9.07 0.20 8.47
C GLN A 30 -9.07 1.45 9.35
N GLN A 31 -10.23 1.83 9.91
CA GLN A 31 -10.37 3.00 10.79
C GLN A 31 -10.13 2.67 12.27
N HIS A 32 -10.24 1.40 12.68
CA HIS A 32 -10.04 0.96 14.08
C HIS A 32 -9.28 -0.38 14.14
N PRO A 33 -7.93 -0.38 14.20
CA PRO A 33 -7.13 -1.61 14.21
C PRO A 33 -7.19 -2.41 15.52
N ASP A 34 -7.73 -1.86 16.62
CA ASP A 34 -7.60 -2.45 17.97
C ASP A 34 -8.83 -3.22 18.49
N ALA A 35 -9.82 -3.56 17.64
CA ALA A 35 -10.99 -4.31 18.09
C ALA A 35 -10.73 -5.84 18.13
N PRO A 36 -11.00 -6.55 19.24
CA PRO A 36 -10.66 -7.97 19.38
C PRO A 36 -11.47 -8.88 18.45
N ALA A 37 -10.76 -9.58 17.56
CA ALA A 37 -11.26 -10.37 16.44
C ALA A 37 -12.14 -11.61 16.78
N GLN A 38 -12.44 -11.87 18.06
CA GLN A 38 -13.10 -13.11 18.49
C GLN A 38 -14.63 -13.04 18.61
N ARG A 39 -15.26 -11.86 18.66
CA ARG A 39 -16.73 -11.79 18.78
C ARG A 39 -17.48 -11.93 17.45
N VAL A 40 -16.86 -11.55 16.33
CA VAL A 40 -17.56 -11.41 15.03
C VAL A 40 -17.76 -12.74 14.28
N LEU A 41 -16.93 -13.75 14.53
CA LEU A 41 -17.05 -15.07 13.88
C LEU A 41 -18.24 -15.89 14.38
N SER A 42 -18.75 -15.62 15.59
CA SER A 42 -19.86 -16.40 16.17
C SER A 42 -21.23 -16.07 15.55
N GLU A 43 -21.43 -14.83 15.06
CA GLU A 43 -22.69 -14.40 14.46
C GLU A 43 -22.83 -14.83 13.00
N ALA A 44 -21.72 -15.06 12.29
CA ALA A 44 -21.73 -15.46 10.88
C ALA A 44 -22.09 -16.94 10.65
N VAL A 45 -21.88 -17.80 11.64
CA VAL A 45 -22.10 -19.26 11.51
C VAL A 45 -23.56 -19.66 11.81
N ALA A 46 -24.33 -18.82 12.52
CA ALA A 46 -25.72 -19.13 12.90
C ALA A 46 -26.75 -18.98 11.75
N GLY A 47 -26.38 -18.39 10.61
CA GLY A 47 -27.32 -18.07 9.52
C GLY A 47 -27.44 -19.12 8.41
N LEU A 48 -26.70 -20.22 8.46
CA LEU A 48 -26.62 -21.21 7.38
C LEU A 48 -27.20 -22.56 7.82
N GLY A 49 -28.52 -22.64 8.00
CA GLY A 49 -29.20 -23.88 8.36
C GLY A 49 -30.63 -24.00 7.82
N GLY A 50 -30.80 -24.79 6.75
CA GLY A 50 -32.08 -25.36 6.31
C GLY A 50 -32.68 -24.76 5.02
N ALA A 51 -33.25 -25.49 4.07
CA ALA A 51 -33.43 -26.93 3.90
C ALA A 51 -33.77 -27.20 2.41
N THR A 52 -33.23 -28.27 1.85
CA THR A 52 -33.55 -28.83 0.53
C THR A 52 -34.74 -29.80 0.64
N ARG A 53 -35.68 -29.77 -0.31
CA ARG A 53 -36.56 -30.91 -0.62
C ARG A 53 -36.76 -31.07 -2.12
N ARG A 54 -36.30 -32.22 -2.63
CA ARG A 54 -36.67 -32.80 -3.93
C ARG A 54 -38.01 -33.55 -3.78
N ARG A 55 -38.81 -33.59 -4.85
CA ARG A 55 -39.75 -34.69 -5.12
C ARG A 55 -39.63 -35.09 -6.58
N ALA A 56 -39.60 -36.40 -6.78
CA ALA A 56 -39.65 -37.11 -8.05
C ALA A 56 -41.01 -37.83 -8.16
N ALA A 57 -41.47 -38.05 -9.39
CA ALA A 57 -42.41 -39.09 -9.88
C ALA A 57 -43.01 -38.59 -11.21
N ASP A 58 -43.49 -39.40 -12.16
CA ASP A 58 -43.05 -40.65 -12.78
C ASP A 58 -44.02 -40.85 -13.98
N ALA A 59 -43.59 -41.58 -15.02
CA ALA A 59 -44.41 -42.22 -16.07
C ALA A 59 -45.25 -41.32 -17.03
N ALA A 60 -45.53 -41.64 -18.30
CA ALA A 60 -45.41 -42.87 -19.08
C ALA A 60 -45.35 -42.60 -20.60
N CYS A 61 -44.78 -43.60 -21.27
CA CYS A 61 -44.57 -43.86 -22.68
C CYS A 61 -45.87 -43.95 -23.54
N ARG A 62 -45.80 -43.56 -24.82
CA ARG A 62 -46.13 -44.45 -25.95
C ARG A 62 -45.64 -43.93 -27.31
N ARG A 63 -44.92 -44.81 -28.02
CA ARG A 63 -44.48 -44.72 -29.43
C ARG A 63 -45.61 -45.14 -30.38
N SER A 64 -45.56 -44.67 -31.63
CA SER A 64 -45.75 -45.44 -32.89
C SER A 64 -45.58 -44.47 -34.08
N PHE A 65 -44.51 -44.60 -34.87
CA PHE A 65 -44.33 -45.38 -36.11
C PHE A 65 -44.86 -44.71 -37.40
N ALA A 66 -43.88 -44.30 -38.22
CA ALA A 66 -43.75 -44.26 -39.68
C ALA A 66 -44.99 -44.23 -40.61
N ALA A 67 -44.99 -43.33 -41.60
CA ALA A 67 -44.63 -43.63 -43.01
C ALA A 67 -45.18 -42.54 -43.98
N GLU A 68 -44.23 -41.99 -44.75
CA GLU A 68 -44.23 -41.69 -46.19
C GLU A 68 -45.39 -41.01 -46.98
N ALA A 69 -44.93 -40.18 -47.93
CA ALA A 69 -45.49 -39.79 -49.24
C ALA A 69 -46.31 -38.47 -49.40
N VAL A 70 -45.69 -37.60 -50.20
CA VAL A 70 -46.08 -36.32 -50.87
C VAL A 70 -46.90 -36.63 -52.16
N PRO A 71 -47.55 -35.71 -52.95
CA PRO A 71 -47.69 -34.23 -52.91
C PRO A 71 -49.13 -33.67 -53.13
N ALA A 72 -49.34 -32.38 -52.85
CA ALA A 72 -50.24 -31.52 -53.65
C ALA A 72 -49.82 -30.03 -53.62
N ARG A 73 -50.08 -29.35 -54.74
CA ARG A 73 -49.58 -28.05 -55.24
C ARG A 73 -50.23 -26.80 -54.58
N PRO A 74 -49.75 -25.56 -54.87
CA PRO A 74 -49.66 -24.45 -53.90
C PRO A 74 -50.90 -23.54 -53.86
N GLY A 75 -51.23 -23.08 -52.65
CA GLY A 75 -52.14 -21.95 -52.42
C GLY A 75 -51.40 -20.62 -52.27
N PRO A 76 -52.07 -19.47 -52.49
CA PRO A 76 -51.41 -18.17 -52.69
C PRO A 76 -50.78 -17.64 -51.40
N VAL A 77 -49.58 -17.07 -51.55
CA VAL A 77 -48.80 -16.45 -50.47
C VAL A 77 -49.58 -15.26 -49.88
N PRO A 78 -49.97 -15.27 -48.59
CA PRO A 78 -50.40 -14.05 -47.93
C PRO A 78 -49.17 -13.19 -47.70
N ARG A 79 -49.20 -11.98 -48.25
CA ARG A 79 -48.19 -10.95 -48.09
C ARG A 79 -48.16 -10.52 -46.61
N GLY A 80 -47.37 -11.24 -45.80
CA GLY A 80 -47.17 -10.95 -44.39
C GLY A 80 -46.43 -9.62 -44.23
N THR A 81 -47.14 -8.61 -43.76
CA THR A 81 -46.57 -7.36 -43.26
C THR A 81 -45.93 -7.61 -41.89
N SER A 82 -44.76 -8.26 -41.84
CA SER A 82 -43.97 -8.25 -40.62
C SER A 82 -43.18 -6.94 -40.55
N ARG A 83 -43.82 -5.89 -40.06
CA ARG A 83 -43.11 -4.73 -39.49
C ARG A 83 -42.52 -5.20 -38.17
N ALA A 84 -41.39 -5.91 -38.24
CA ALA A 84 -40.62 -6.30 -37.07
C ALA A 84 -40.05 -5.01 -36.44
N GLY A 85 -40.80 -4.41 -35.53
CA GLY A 85 -40.27 -3.40 -34.63
C GLY A 85 -39.20 -4.06 -33.78
N SER A 86 -37.93 -3.77 -34.06
CA SER A 86 -36.83 -4.20 -33.21
C SER A 86 -36.95 -3.46 -31.88
N GLY A 87 -37.61 -4.07 -30.91
CA GLY A 87 -37.55 -3.64 -29.52
C GLY A 87 -36.12 -3.80 -29.04
N ARG A 88 -35.31 -2.74 -29.15
CA ARG A 88 -34.00 -2.70 -28.48
C ARG A 88 -34.29 -2.82 -26.99
N SER A 89 -34.04 -4.02 -26.47
CA SER A 89 -34.23 -4.37 -25.06
C SER A 89 -33.55 -3.32 -24.18
N VAL A 90 -34.25 -2.82 -23.14
CA VAL A 90 -33.70 -1.88 -22.13
C VAL A 90 -32.34 -2.36 -21.60
N TRP A 91 -32.14 -3.68 -21.58
CA TRP A 91 -30.89 -4.33 -21.22
C TRP A 91 -29.72 -3.92 -22.11
N SER A 92 -29.92 -3.71 -23.42
CA SER A 92 -28.89 -3.26 -24.35
C SER A 92 -28.39 -1.84 -24.04
N GLY A 93 -29.25 -0.95 -23.54
CA GLY A 93 -28.85 0.38 -23.08
C GLY A 93 -28.07 0.34 -21.77
N LEU A 94 -28.47 -0.52 -20.83
CA LEU A 94 -27.79 -0.67 -19.54
C LEU A 94 -26.36 -1.23 -19.70
N PHE A 95 -26.15 -2.18 -20.62
CA PHE A 95 -24.82 -2.69 -20.93
C PHE A 95 -23.88 -1.63 -21.51
N LEU A 96 -24.40 -0.64 -22.25
CA LEU A 96 -23.58 0.45 -22.80
C LEU A 96 -23.10 1.44 -21.73
N LEU A 97 -23.82 1.56 -20.61
CA LEU A 97 -23.47 2.48 -19.52
C LEU A 97 -22.51 1.87 -18.49
N ALA A 98 -22.46 0.53 -18.41
CA ALA A 98 -21.67 -0.17 -17.39
C ALA A 98 -20.18 0.23 -17.35
N PRO A 99 -19.45 0.37 -18.49
CA PRO A 99 -18.06 0.82 -18.46
C PRO A 99 -17.89 2.22 -17.89
N GLY A 100 -18.81 3.13 -18.20
CA GLY A 100 -18.80 4.50 -17.69
C GLY A 100 -19.06 4.54 -16.18
N CYS A 101 -20.05 3.81 -15.70
CA CYS A 101 -20.34 3.70 -14.27
C CYS A 101 -19.15 3.09 -13.49
N LEU A 102 -18.51 2.06 -14.04
CA LEU A 102 -17.32 1.46 -13.42
C LEU A 102 -16.15 2.45 -13.38
N ALA A 103 -15.89 3.17 -14.47
CA ALA A 103 -14.85 4.18 -14.52
C ALA A 103 -15.13 5.34 -13.54
N ALA A 104 -16.37 5.80 -13.42
CA ALA A 104 -16.76 6.81 -12.43
C ALA A 104 -16.50 6.32 -10.99
N PHE A 105 -16.86 5.07 -10.70
CA PHE A 105 -16.60 4.45 -9.40
C PHE A 105 -15.10 4.36 -9.09
N LEU A 106 -14.29 3.90 -10.05
CA LEU A 106 -12.83 3.85 -9.87
C LEU A 106 -12.23 5.24 -9.68
N GLY A 107 -12.74 6.27 -10.38
CA GLY A 107 -12.33 7.65 -10.17
C GLY A 107 -12.66 8.16 -8.76
N LYS A 108 -13.85 7.86 -8.24
CA LYS A 108 -14.23 8.18 -6.86
C LYS A 108 -13.35 7.45 -5.84
N TRP A 109 -13.09 6.16 -6.07
CA TRP A 109 -12.19 5.38 -5.20
C TRP A 109 -10.77 5.98 -5.15
N GLN A 110 -10.23 6.40 -6.31
CA GLN A 110 -8.93 7.06 -6.35
C GLN A 110 -8.94 8.42 -5.63
N TRP A 111 -10.01 9.20 -5.77
CA TRP A 111 -10.17 10.44 -5.02
C TRP A 111 -10.21 10.22 -3.51
N ASP A 112 -10.95 9.22 -3.03
CA ASP A 112 -11.01 8.90 -1.60
C ASP A 112 -9.64 8.43 -1.09
N ARG A 113 -8.93 7.62 -1.88
CA ARG A 113 -7.58 7.18 -1.58
C ARG A 113 -6.60 8.34 -1.48
N ARG A 114 -6.74 9.35 -2.35
CA ARG A 114 -5.97 10.60 -2.27
C ARG A 114 -6.22 11.31 -0.94
N GLN A 115 -7.48 11.54 -0.57
CA GLN A 115 -7.82 12.27 0.65
C GLN A 115 -7.27 11.59 1.89
N TRP A 116 -7.47 10.27 1.98
CA TRP A 116 -6.90 9.47 3.06
C TRP A 116 -5.37 9.57 3.13
N LYS A 117 -4.66 9.52 1.99
CA LYS A 117 -3.21 9.69 1.97
C LYS A 117 -2.78 11.10 2.37
N GLN A 118 -3.53 12.12 1.99
CA GLN A 118 -3.25 13.50 2.38
C GLN A 118 -3.36 13.65 3.90
N GLU A 119 -4.45 13.17 4.50
CA GLU A 119 -4.65 13.19 5.95
C GLU A 119 -3.53 12.47 6.72
N LEU A 120 -3.04 11.35 6.18
CA LEU A 120 -1.89 10.63 6.77
C LEU A 120 -0.60 11.47 6.71
N LEU A 121 -0.34 12.15 5.59
CA LEU A 121 0.83 13.03 5.47
C LEU A 121 0.70 14.21 6.42
N ASP A 122 -0.44 14.89 6.44
CA ASP A 122 -0.66 16.07 7.30
C ASP A 122 -0.48 15.70 8.78
N ARG A 123 -0.97 14.53 9.20
CA ARG A 123 -0.74 14.01 10.56
C ARG A 123 0.74 13.75 10.84
N ARG A 124 1.46 13.10 9.92
CA ARG A 124 2.91 12.84 10.08
C ARG A 124 3.69 14.14 10.18
N GLN A 125 3.38 15.09 9.31
CA GLN A 125 4.02 16.41 9.30
C GLN A 125 3.85 17.10 10.65
N ALA A 126 2.62 17.18 11.15
CA ALA A 126 2.33 17.80 12.44
C ALA A 126 3.07 17.12 13.61
N MET A 127 3.24 15.79 13.58
CA MET A 127 4.00 15.06 14.61
C MET A 127 5.51 15.30 14.53
N MET A 128 6.07 15.45 13.32
CA MET A 128 7.50 15.71 13.13
C MET A 128 7.89 17.17 13.39
N GLU A 129 6.96 18.12 13.22
CA GLU A 129 7.15 19.55 13.52
C GLU A 129 7.11 19.87 15.03
N GLY A 130 6.63 18.94 15.86
CA GLY A 130 6.54 19.12 17.30
C GLY A 130 7.91 19.28 17.99
N GLU A 131 7.88 19.75 19.24
CA GLU A 131 9.08 19.81 20.09
C GLU A 131 9.59 18.39 20.42
N PRO A 132 10.91 18.18 20.43
CA PRO A 132 11.49 16.87 20.68
C PRO A 132 11.23 16.41 22.12
N LEU A 133 10.60 15.24 22.29
CA LEU A 133 10.40 14.61 23.59
C LEU A 133 11.63 13.79 24.00
N ASP A 134 12.04 13.82 25.27
CA ASP A 134 13.12 12.94 25.75
C ASP A 134 12.64 11.49 25.86
N LEU A 135 13.00 10.66 24.87
CA LEU A 135 12.53 9.28 24.73
C LEU A 135 12.97 8.38 25.89
N LEU A 136 14.13 8.67 26.51
CA LEU A 136 14.64 7.90 27.64
C LEU A 136 14.17 8.47 28.99
N ALA A 137 13.37 9.54 29.00
CA ALA A 137 12.66 9.99 30.19
C ALA A 137 11.19 9.53 30.22
N LEU A 138 10.58 9.25 29.06
CA LEU A 138 9.19 8.82 28.96
C LEU A 138 8.95 7.43 29.59
N GLU A 139 7.80 7.23 30.24
CA GLU A 139 7.38 5.90 30.73
C GLU A 139 6.77 5.07 29.60
N GLU A 140 6.00 5.72 28.72
CA GLU A 140 5.35 5.11 27.56
C GLU A 140 5.96 5.63 26.27
N GLU A 141 6.14 4.73 25.28
CA GLU A 141 6.63 5.10 23.97
C GLU A 141 5.59 5.98 23.24
N PRO A 142 5.99 7.13 22.66
CA PRO A 142 5.05 8.00 21.95
C PRO A 142 4.58 7.37 20.62
N ALA A 143 3.65 8.04 19.94
CA ALA A 143 3.20 7.59 18.62
C ALA A 143 4.34 7.64 17.57
N GLU A 144 4.28 6.77 16.56
CA GLU A 144 5.22 6.80 15.44
C GLU A 144 5.22 8.18 14.76
N TYR A 145 6.39 8.63 14.30
CA TYR A 145 6.66 9.93 13.69
C TYR A 145 6.74 11.12 14.65
N VAL A 146 6.58 10.92 15.96
CA VAL A 146 6.87 11.96 16.95
C VAL A 146 8.36 12.25 16.98
N ARG A 147 8.71 13.53 17.03
CA ARG A 147 10.09 13.98 17.20
C ARG A 147 10.56 13.71 18.62
N VAL A 148 11.74 13.12 18.75
CA VAL A 148 12.31 12.67 20.02
C VAL A 148 13.78 13.06 20.12
N SER A 149 14.25 13.21 21.35
CA SER A 149 15.67 13.39 21.69
C SER A 149 16.14 12.30 22.63
N VAL A 150 17.42 11.96 22.52
CA VAL A 150 18.11 10.98 23.37
C VAL A 150 19.51 11.46 23.67
N GLU A 151 19.98 11.15 24.88
CA GLU A 151 21.35 11.42 25.29
C GLU A 151 21.99 10.15 25.84
N GLY A 152 23.20 9.83 25.39
CA GLY A 152 23.93 8.65 25.83
C GLY A 152 25.17 8.35 25.02
N VAL A 153 25.70 7.14 25.18
CA VAL A 153 26.93 6.68 24.53
C VAL A 153 26.59 5.57 23.55
N PHE A 154 27.11 5.68 22.33
CA PHE A 154 26.97 4.62 21.32
C PHE A 154 27.83 3.40 21.67
N ASP A 155 27.22 2.23 21.59
CA ASP A 155 27.91 0.95 21.61
C ASP A 155 28.08 0.45 20.18
N HIS A 156 29.12 0.98 19.52
CA HIS A 156 29.39 0.70 18.10
C HIS A 156 29.72 -0.78 17.84
N ALA A 157 30.24 -1.49 18.84
CA ALA A 157 30.58 -2.92 18.73
C ALA A 157 29.34 -3.81 18.59
N ALA A 158 28.21 -3.39 19.17
CA ALA A 158 26.93 -4.09 19.11
C ALA A 158 26.03 -3.64 17.93
N SER A 159 26.56 -2.89 16.97
CA SER A 159 25.79 -2.43 15.79
C SER A 159 25.29 -3.58 14.92
N GLN A 160 24.04 -3.49 14.48
CA GLN A 160 23.38 -4.43 13.57
C GLN A 160 23.19 -3.79 12.18
N TYR A 161 23.23 -4.61 11.13
CA TYR A 161 23.15 -4.15 9.74
C TYR A 161 22.00 -4.83 8.99
N VAL A 162 21.01 -4.05 8.57
CA VAL A 162 19.80 -4.56 7.88
C VAL A 162 19.91 -4.37 6.38
N GLY A 163 19.84 -5.45 5.59
CA GLY A 163 19.95 -5.39 4.15
C GLY A 163 19.70 -6.72 3.43
N PRO A 164 19.83 -6.74 2.10
CA PRO A 164 20.35 -5.65 1.26
C PRO A 164 19.39 -4.46 1.13
N ARG A 165 19.92 -3.23 1.11
CA ARG A 165 19.20 -1.99 0.79
C ARG A 165 19.90 -1.24 -0.33
N THR A 166 19.14 -0.94 -1.39
CA THR A 166 19.64 -0.15 -2.51
C THR A 166 19.39 1.33 -2.27
N ARG A 167 20.41 2.17 -2.51
CA ARG A 167 20.28 3.63 -2.52
C ARG A 167 20.90 4.18 -3.81
N THR A 168 20.23 5.13 -4.44
CA THR A 168 20.79 5.86 -5.59
C THR A 168 21.59 7.05 -5.09
N ILE A 169 22.87 7.10 -5.46
CA ILE A 169 23.83 8.13 -5.06
C ILE A 169 24.50 8.66 -6.32
N ALA A 170 24.37 9.97 -6.58
CA ALA A 170 24.90 10.63 -7.78
C ALA A 170 24.55 9.90 -9.10
N GLY A 171 23.31 9.41 -9.20
CA GLY A 171 22.81 8.66 -10.36
C GLY A 171 23.18 7.17 -10.41
N ASN A 172 24.03 6.69 -9.48
CA ASN A 172 24.44 5.29 -9.42
C ASN A 172 23.72 4.56 -8.30
N SER A 173 23.09 3.41 -8.62
CA SER A 173 22.48 2.54 -7.62
C SER A 173 23.55 1.70 -6.92
N LYS A 174 23.66 1.85 -5.60
CA LYS A 174 24.57 1.07 -4.75
C LYS A 174 23.80 0.20 -3.78
N GLN A 175 24.29 -1.01 -3.53
CA GLN A 175 23.79 -1.88 -2.47
C GLN A 175 24.50 -1.56 -1.15
N GLY A 176 23.77 -1.71 -0.05
CA GLY A 176 24.28 -1.44 1.28
C GLY A 176 23.33 -1.94 2.37
N PHE A 177 23.46 -1.36 3.54
CA PHE A 177 22.76 -1.76 4.74
C PHE A 177 22.23 -0.54 5.51
N LEU A 178 21.17 -0.72 6.30
CA LEU A 178 20.81 0.22 7.35
C LEU A 178 21.67 -0.06 8.58
N CYS A 179 22.32 0.98 9.10
CA CYS A 179 23.15 0.90 10.30
C CYS A 179 22.28 1.16 11.54
N MET A 180 22.07 0.12 12.34
CA MET A 180 21.34 0.18 13.61
C MET A 180 22.34 0.09 14.75
N THR A 181 22.54 1.17 15.50
CA THR A 181 23.52 1.21 16.59
C THR A 181 22.82 1.42 17.93
N PRO A 182 23.06 0.57 18.94
CA PRO A 182 22.56 0.81 20.29
C PRO A 182 23.18 2.05 20.91
N LEU A 183 22.34 2.88 21.53
CA LEU A 183 22.76 4.01 22.35
C LEU A 183 22.27 3.78 23.78
N ARG A 184 23.21 3.79 24.74
CA ARG A 184 22.95 3.50 26.14
C ARG A 184 23.08 4.77 26.96
N GLN A 185 22.10 5.06 27.80
CA GLN A 185 22.18 6.18 28.72
C GLN A 185 22.96 5.76 29.97
N PRO A 186 24.08 6.43 30.30
CA PRO A 186 24.86 6.10 31.48
C PRO A 186 24.03 6.22 32.77
N GLY A 187 24.14 5.23 33.67
CA GLY A 187 23.54 5.27 35.01
C GLY A 187 22.06 4.92 35.10
N SER A 188 21.26 5.03 34.04
CA SER A 188 19.81 4.72 34.08
C SER A 188 19.48 3.28 33.66
N GLY A 189 20.39 2.58 32.98
CA GLY A 189 20.14 1.27 32.38
C GLY A 189 19.20 1.30 31.17
N ARG A 190 18.70 2.49 30.78
CA ARG A 190 17.85 2.67 29.60
C ARG A 190 18.69 2.76 28.33
N ALA A 191 18.11 2.32 27.22
CA ALA A 191 18.77 2.34 25.94
C ALA A 191 17.75 2.42 24.80
N VAL A 192 18.23 2.85 23.64
CA VAL A 192 17.47 3.03 22.40
C VAL A 192 18.26 2.40 21.25
N LEU A 193 17.54 1.82 20.28
CA LEU A 193 18.14 1.41 19.02
C LEU A 193 18.10 2.60 18.06
N VAL A 194 19.24 3.06 17.59
CA VAL A 194 19.34 4.23 16.70
C VAL A 194 19.57 3.78 15.27
N HIS A 195 18.61 4.04 14.39
CA HIS A 195 18.79 3.96 12.95
C HIS A 195 19.57 5.19 12.47
N ARG A 196 20.86 4.97 12.22
CA ARG A 196 21.83 6.01 11.84
C ARG A 196 21.80 6.37 10.35
N GLY A 197 21.18 5.51 9.54
CA GLY A 197 21.07 5.69 8.10
C GLY A 197 21.71 4.56 7.30
N TRP A 198 21.86 4.80 6.00
CA TRP A 198 22.40 3.84 5.04
C TRP A 198 23.93 3.87 4.99
N VAL A 199 24.54 2.70 4.92
CA VAL A 199 25.97 2.50 4.72
C VAL A 199 26.21 1.60 3.51
N PRO A 200 27.29 1.81 2.74
CA PRO A 200 27.60 0.99 1.59
C PRO A 200 28.08 -0.40 2.04
N LYS A 201 28.08 -1.38 1.14
CA LYS A 201 28.44 -2.76 1.48
C LYS A 201 29.85 -2.86 2.09
N GLU A 202 30.78 -2.06 1.58
CA GLU A 202 32.18 -1.96 2.01
C GLU A 202 32.29 -1.57 3.49
N TRP A 203 31.28 -0.89 4.05
CA TRP A 203 31.23 -0.55 5.47
C TRP A 203 31.29 -1.79 6.37
N ARG A 204 30.66 -2.90 5.99
CA ARG A 204 30.71 -4.13 6.80
C ARG A 204 32.07 -4.83 6.68
N GLU A 205 32.72 -4.70 5.52
CA GLU A 205 33.94 -5.41 5.13
C GLU A 205 35.20 -4.69 5.62
N GLU A 206 35.20 -3.36 5.62
CA GLU A 206 36.38 -2.53 5.91
C GLU A 206 36.30 -1.89 7.30
N ALA A 207 37.03 -2.45 8.27
CA ALA A 207 37.07 -1.92 9.64
C ALA A 207 37.56 -0.46 9.72
N GLY A 208 38.49 -0.07 8.84
CA GLY A 208 38.99 1.31 8.76
C GLY A 208 37.88 2.31 8.44
N MET A 209 37.03 1.98 7.46
CA MET A 209 35.87 2.79 7.07
C MET A 209 34.85 2.94 8.22
N ARG A 210 34.66 1.87 9.01
CA ARG A 210 33.78 1.94 10.20
C ARG A 210 34.34 2.84 11.28
N SER A 211 35.66 2.85 11.47
CA SER A 211 36.31 3.58 12.56
C SER A 211 36.48 5.07 12.30
N SER A 212 36.40 5.52 11.04
CA SER A 212 36.54 6.93 10.70
C SER A 212 35.29 7.74 11.09
N GLY A 213 35.45 8.70 12.00
CA GLY A 213 34.41 9.69 12.30
C GLY A 213 33.24 9.18 13.14
N LEU A 214 33.38 8.07 13.86
CA LEU A 214 32.38 7.66 14.85
C LEU A 214 32.40 8.64 16.02
N PRO A 215 31.23 9.17 16.44
CA PRO A 215 31.17 9.95 17.66
C PRO A 215 31.60 9.09 18.86
N THR A 216 32.49 9.64 19.67
CA THR A 216 32.99 9.04 20.91
C THR A 216 32.49 9.85 22.10
N GLY A 217 32.24 9.18 23.23
CA GLY A 217 31.67 9.80 24.42
C GLY A 217 30.16 10.00 24.35
N THR A 218 29.65 10.86 25.23
CA THR A 218 28.21 11.17 25.33
C THR A 218 27.78 12.06 24.18
N VAL A 219 26.75 11.65 23.47
CA VAL A 219 26.10 12.42 22.40
C VAL A 219 24.66 12.72 22.77
N LYS A 220 24.18 13.90 22.37
CA LYS A 220 22.77 14.25 22.34
C LYS A 220 22.29 14.25 20.90
N LEU A 221 21.27 13.46 20.61
CA LEU A 221 20.70 13.29 19.28
C LEU A 221 19.22 13.65 19.33
N GLU A 222 18.71 14.18 18.22
CA GLU A 222 17.28 14.18 17.96
C GLU A 222 17.00 13.39 16.68
N GLY A 223 15.73 13.10 16.46
CA GLY A 223 15.30 12.24 15.37
C GLY A 223 13.82 11.92 15.52
N ILE A 224 13.37 10.95 14.74
CA ILE A 224 11.96 10.61 14.64
C ILE A 224 11.76 9.20 15.17
N LEU A 225 10.78 9.03 16.07
CA LEU A 225 10.41 7.70 16.54
C LEU A 225 9.85 6.88 15.37
N ARG A 226 10.36 5.66 15.19
CA ARG A 226 9.92 4.75 14.14
C ARG A 226 9.56 3.40 14.73
N LYS A 227 8.56 2.75 14.12
CA LYS A 227 8.28 1.35 14.39
C LYS A 227 9.08 0.46 13.44
N GLY A 228 9.07 -0.83 13.74
CA GLY A 228 9.63 -1.84 12.84
C GLY A 228 8.95 -1.85 11.47
N GLU A 229 9.51 -2.62 10.56
CA GLU A 229 8.93 -2.84 9.25
C GLU A 229 8.05 -4.09 9.25
N ASP A 230 6.93 -4.02 8.52
CA ASP A 230 6.13 -5.18 8.17
C ASP A 230 6.67 -5.79 6.87
N PRO A 231 7.32 -6.96 6.90
CA PRO A 231 7.88 -7.58 5.70
C PRO A 231 6.77 -8.05 4.75
N GLY A 232 7.01 -7.89 3.45
CA GLY A 232 6.17 -8.50 2.41
C GLY A 232 6.37 -10.02 2.35
N SER A 233 5.41 -10.74 1.76
CA SER A 233 5.41 -12.22 1.72
C SER A 233 6.60 -12.87 1.00
N PHE A 234 7.40 -12.10 0.25
CA PHE A 234 8.59 -12.58 -0.46
C PHE A 234 9.91 -12.22 0.26
N VAL A 235 9.84 -11.53 1.39
CA VAL A 235 11.01 -11.19 2.20
C VAL A 235 11.36 -12.41 3.07
N PRO A 236 12.60 -12.92 3.02
CA PRO A 236 13.02 -14.01 3.90
C PRO A 236 12.93 -13.63 5.38
N PRO A 237 12.76 -14.60 6.31
CA PRO A 237 12.83 -14.34 7.73
C PRO A 237 14.26 -13.90 8.13
N ASN A 238 14.38 -13.10 9.19
CA ASN A 238 15.68 -12.73 9.75
C ASN A 238 16.39 -13.97 10.32
N GLU A 239 17.73 -13.93 10.35
CA GLU A 239 18.58 -14.96 10.95
C GLU A 239 19.47 -14.33 12.04
N PRO A 240 18.94 -14.10 13.28
CA PRO A 240 19.66 -13.42 14.35
C PRO A 240 21.02 -14.07 14.68
N GLU A 241 21.05 -15.40 14.73
CA GLU A 241 22.26 -16.18 15.05
C GLU A 241 23.41 -15.99 14.04
N ARG A 242 23.07 -15.61 12.80
CA ARG A 242 24.05 -15.36 11.73
C ARG A 242 24.29 -13.87 11.51
N GLY A 243 23.59 -13.00 12.26
CA GLY A 243 23.61 -11.55 12.07
C GLY A 243 23.13 -11.12 10.68
N ASN A 244 22.20 -11.89 10.08
CA ASN A 244 21.59 -11.53 8.81
C ASN A 244 20.18 -11.00 9.04
N TRP A 245 19.97 -9.74 8.65
CA TRP A 245 18.72 -9.02 8.89
C TRP A 245 18.18 -8.51 7.57
N PHE A 246 16.98 -8.95 7.17
CA PHE A 246 16.37 -8.56 5.89
C PHE A 246 15.37 -7.41 6.04
N TYR A 247 14.72 -7.31 7.20
CA TYR A 247 13.79 -6.25 7.55
C TYR A 247 14.00 -5.80 9.00
N VAL A 248 13.50 -4.60 9.33
CA VAL A 248 13.69 -4.01 10.66
C VAL A 248 12.68 -4.61 11.65
N ASN A 249 13.10 -5.64 12.38
CA ASN A 249 12.38 -6.10 13.57
C ASN A 249 13.05 -5.52 14.83
N VAL A 250 12.41 -4.54 15.47
CA VAL A 250 13.00 -3.80 16.60
C VAL A 250 13.33 -4.72 17.78
N ALA A 251 12.45 -5.66 18.10
CA ALA A 251 12.64 -6.56 19.24
C ALA A 251 13.82 -7.51 19.01
N GLU A 252 13.92 -8.11 17.83
CA GLU A 252 15.03 -9.02 17.48
C GLU A 252 16.37 -8.26 17.38
N LEU A 253 16.37 -7.07 16.76
CA LEU A 253 17.58 -6.25 16.63
C LEU A 253 18.05 -5.74 17.99
N ALA A 254 17.13 -5.30 18.85
CA ALA A 254 17.43 -4.88 20.22
C ALA A 254 18.03 -6.03 21.03
N ALA A 255 17.45 -7.23 20.94
CA ALA A 255 17.97 -8.42 21.61
C ALA A 255 19.39 -8.78 21.13
N ALA A 256 19.63 -8.77 19.81
CA ALA A 256 20.94 -9.05 19.23
C ALA A 256 21.99 -7.97 19.59
N ALA A 257 21.56 -6.73 19.80
CA ALA A 257 22.40 -5.63 20.28
C ALA A 257 22.59 -5.61 21.81
N GLY A 258 22.03 -6.58 22.54
CA GLY A 258 22.11 -6.65 24.00
C GLY A 258 21.38 -5.50 24.71
N LEU A 259 20.30 -5.00 24.11
CA LEU A 259 19.43 -3.98 24.70
C LEU A 259 18.32 -4.63 25.55
N PRO A 260 17.74 -3.89 26.53
CA PRO A 260 16.58 -4.37 27.27
C PRO A 260 15.38 -4.61 26.34
N ALA A 261 14.50 -5.54 26.73
CA ALA A 261 13.25 -5.78 26.03
C ALA A 261 12.40 -4.50 25.99
N GLY A 262 11.82 -4.19 24.82
CA GLY A 262 11.04 -2.97 24.62
C GLY A 262 11.87 -1.71 24.37
N ALA A 263 13.18 -1.82 24.09
CA ALA A 263 13.96 -0.67 23.66
C ALA A 263 13.36 -0.06 22.36
N PRO A 264 13.05 1.25 22.35
CA PRO A 264 12.43 1.89 21.19
C PRO A 264 13.42 2.04 20.03
N LEU A 265 12.88 2.24 18.83
CA LEU A 265 13.65 2.57 17.63
C LEU A 265 13.51 4.05 17.28
N MET A 266 14.64 4.73 17.14
CA MET A 266 14.72 6.12 16.73
C MET A 266 15.48 6.23 15.41
N GLU A 267 14.97 6.99 14.46
CA GLU A 267 15.63 7.27 13.18
C GLU A 267 16.23 8.69 13.19
N VAL A 268 17.53 8.78 12.99
CA VAL A 268 18.21 10.08 12.82
C VAL A 268 17.84 10.65 11.46
N VAL A 269 17.59 11.97 11.40
CA VAL A 269 17.31 12.69 10.17
C VAL A 269 18.36 13.77 9.91
N THR A 270 18.54 14.13 8.63
CA THR A 270 19.57 15.09 8.20
C THR A 270 19.37 16.52 8.74
N GLU A 271 18.13 16.88 9.05
CA GLU A 271 17.70 18.21 9.45
C GLU A 271 17.85 18.47 10.96
N THR A 272 18.22 17.45 11.72
CA THR A 272 18.33 17.56 13.18
C THR A 272 19.65 18.18 13.64
N PRO A 273 19.61 19.19 14.54
CA PRO A 273 20.80 19.70 15.24
C PRO A 273 21.51 18.60 16.04
N GLY A 274 22.82 18.45 15.86
CA GLY A 274 23.59 17.39 16.54
C GLY A 274 23.67 16.07 15.77
N SER A 275 23.15 16.00 14.54
CA SER A 275 23.60 15.00 13.57
C SER A 275 25.13 15.05 13.49
N TYR A 276 25.82 13.97 13.87
CA TYR A 276 27.28 13.81 13.85
C TYR A 276 27.86 13.79 12.42
N ILE A 277 27.04 14.11 11.44
CA ILE A 277 27.26 13.96 10.01
C ILE A 277 27.33 15.38 9.50
N GLY A 278 28.56 15.88 9.42
CA GLY A 278 28.82 17.23 8.98
C GLY A 278 28.39 17.36 7.53
N ARG A 279 27.46 18.29 7.29
CA ARG A 279 27.01 18.79 5.99
C ARG A 279 25.85 17.98 5.38
N GLY A 280 24.73 18.67 5.15
CA GLY A 280 23.64 18.18 4.30
C GLY A 280 24.12 17.94 2.85
N PRO A 281 23.25 17.37 1.99
CA PRO A 281 23.60 17.14 0.58
C PRO A 281 24.15 18.44 -0.06
N PRO A 282 25.17 18.35 -0.92
CA PRO A 282 25.78 19.53 -1.54
C PRO A 282 24.72 20.36 -2.27
N SER A 283 24.77 21.68 -2.08
CA SER A 283 23.84 22.59 -2.74
C SER A 283 24.05 22.57 -4.25
N ALA A 284 23.03 22.94 -5.03
CA ALA A 284 23.18 23.08 -6.49
C ALA A 284 24.32 24.08 -6.86
N MET A 285 24.59 25.05 -5.99
CA MET A 285 25.71 25.98 -6.13
C MET A 285 27.08 25.31 -5.86
N ASP A 286 27.16 24.31 -4.97
CA ASP A 286 28.39 23.52 -4.75
C ASP A 286 28.69 22.61 -5.96
N VAL A 287 27.66 22.15 -6.67
CA VAL A 287 27.80 21.30 -7.86
C VAL A 287 28.09 22.11 -9.13
N LEU A 288 27.49 23.30 -9.26
CA LEU A 288 27.56 24.12 -10.48
C LEU A 288 28.58 25.27 -10.37
N GLY A 289 29.00 25.65 -9.17
CA GLY A 289 29.85 26.79 -8.88
C GLY A 289 31.31 26.42 -8.70
N GLY A 290 32.02 26.13 -9.80
CA GLY A 290 33.49 26.22 -9.79
C GLY A 290 34.20 25.27 -10.73
N ARG A 291 34.84 25.82 -11.78
CA ARG A 291 35.98 25.19 -12.46
C ARG A 291 37.16 25.17 -11.50
N GLY A 292 37.13 24.25 -10.55
CA GLY A 292 38.19 23.92 -9.61
C GLY A 292 37.91 22.51 -9.16
N HIS A 293 38.96 21.71 -8.92
CA HIS A 293 38.88 20.35 -8.39
C HIS A 293 37.69 20.19 -7.45
N ILE A 294 36.62 19.51 -7.90
CA ILE A 294 35.50 19.15 -7.03
C ILE A 294 36.16 18.37 -5.89
N PRO A 295 36.22 18.88 -4.65
CA PRO A 295 36.66 18.06 -3.55
C PRO A 295 35.73 16.88 -3.58
N LYS A 296 36.27 15.67 -3.78
CA LYS A 296 35.50 14.44 -3.67
C LYS A 296 34.72 14.59 -2.37
N VAL A 297 33.40 14.80 -2.45
CA VAL A 297 32.57 14.91 -1.26
C VAL A 297 32.77 13.55 -0.61
N GLU A 298 33.62 13.49 0.42
CA GLU A 298 33.77 12.31 1.23
C GLU A 298 32.41 12.17 1.90
N GLU A 299 31.54 11.39 1.26
CA GLU A 299 30.23 11.04 1.79
C GLU A 299 30.49 10.42 3.16
N GLN A 300 30.26 11.22 4.20
CA GLN A 300 30.47 10.77 5.56
C GLN A 300 29.33 9.83 5.91
N TYR A 301 29.63 8.54 5.89
CA TYR A 301 28.68 7.51 6.28
C TYR A 301 28.56 7.44 7.82
N PRO A 302 27.42 6.97 8.35
CA PRO A 302 26.18 6.60 7.66
C PRO A 302 25.43 7.79 7.03
N LEU A 303 24.60 7.54 6.01
CA LEU A 303 23.75 8.54 5.37
C LEU A 303 22.31 8.44 5.90
N PRO A 304 21.84 9.37 6.74
CA PRO A 304 20.47 9.35 7.23
C PRO A 304 19.46 9.58 6.12
N LYS A 305 18.19 9.41 6.49
CA LYS A 305 17.08 9.88 5.69
C LYS A 305 16.84 11.36 5.95
N SER A 306 16.31 12.05 4.96
CA SER A 306 15.72 13.37 5.16
C SER A 306 14.33 13.24 5.76
N MET A 307 13.81 14.31 6.37
CA MET A 307 12.39 14.38 6.73
C MET A 307 11.49 14.18 5.51
N GLN A 308 11.92 14.66 4.34
CA GLN A 308 11.21 14.48 3.08
C GLN A 308 11.09 12.99 2.68
N ASP A 309 12.12 12.18 2.94
CA ASP A 309 12.07 10.73 2.68
C ASP A 309 11.04 10.03 3.59
N MET A 310 10.81 10.53 4.80
CA MET A 310 9.78 10.02 5.72
C MET A 310 8.34 10.36 5.27
N MET A 311 8.22 11.42 4.48
CA MET A 311 6.96 11.90 3.89
C MET A 311 6.64 11.24 2.54
N HIS A 312 7.50 10.36 2.05
CA HIS A 312 7.32 9.75 0.75
C HIS A 312 6.60 8.39 0.83
N PHE A 313 5.54 8.23 0.03
CA PHE A 313 4.91 6.94 -0.24
C PHE A 313 5.25 6.46 -1.65
N SER A 314 5.15 5.16 -1.90
CA SER A 314 5.33 4.60 -3.26
C SER A 314 4.34 5.14 -4.30
N VAL A 315 3.15 5.55 -3.86
CA VAL A 315 2.14 6.23 -4.69
C VAL A 315 1.66 7.45 -3.91
N MET A 316 1.87 8.65 -4.44
CA MET A 316 1.58 9.90 -3.76
C MET A 316 0.13 10.34 -3.95
N PRO A 317 -0.41 11.23 -3.09
CA PRO A 317 -1.75 11.81 -3.29
C PRO A 317 -1.94 12.42 -4.69
N GLN A 318 -0.88 13.03 -5.23
CA GLN A 318 -0.91 13.58 -6.59
C GLN A 318 -1.07 12.49 -7.67
N ASP A 319 -0.47 11.31 -7.49
CA ASP A 319 -0.66 10.19 -8.42
C ASP A 319 -2.11 9.70 -8.39
N HIS A 320 -2.71 9.60 -7.20
CA HIS A 320 -4.12 9.28 -7.05
C HIS A 320 -5.03 10.34 -7.69
N LEU A 321 -4.66 11.62 -7.63
CA LEU A 321 -5.38 12.68 -8.34
C LEU A 321 -5.32 12.50 -9.86
N ASN A 322 -4.12 12.20 -10.39
CA ASN A 322 -3.92 11.95 -11.82
C ASN A 322 -4.73 10.73 -12.30
N TYR A 323 -4.75 9.66 -11.50
CA TYR A 323 -5.58 8.49 -11.79
C TYR A 323 -7.07 8.80 -11.72
N ALA A 324 -7.54 9.56 -10.73
CA ALA A 324 -8.94 9.98 -10.65
C ALA A 324 -9.37 10.76 -11.89
N ALA A 325 -8.54 11.70 -12.35
CA ALA A 325 -8.79 12.46 -13.57
C ALA A 325 -8.86 11.56 -14.81
N THR A 326 -7.98 10.56 -14.92
CA THR A 326 -7.99 9.59 -16.02
C THR A 326 -9.29 8.78 -16.03
N TRP A 327 -9.69 8.26 -14.87
CA TRP A 327 -10.92 7.47 -14.74
C TRP A 327 -12.18 8.27 -15.02
N TRP A 328 -12.28 9.52 -14.54
CA TRP A 328 -13.42 10.38 -14.84
C TRP A 328 -13.46 10.79 -16.32
N THR A 329 -12.31 10.99 -16.96
CA THR A 329 -12.25 11.25 -18.41
C THR A 329 -12.74 10.05 -19.21
N LEU A 330 -12.30 8.84 -18.86
CA LEU A 330 -12.79 7.60 -19.46
C LEU A 330 -14.29 7.40 -19.23
N SER A 331 -14.78 7.71 -18.03
CA SER A 331 -16.21 7.70 -17.71
C SER A 331 -17.00 8.65 -18.62
N ALA A 332 -16.54 9.89 -18.77
CA ALA A 332 -17.19 10.88 -19.61
C ALA A 332 -17.20 10.47 -21.09
N ALA A 333 -16.08 9.96 -21.60
CA ALA A 333 -15.95 9.50 -22.99
C ALA A 333 -16.87 8.30 -23.28
N THR A 334 -16.86 7.28 -22.42
CA THR A 334 -17.70 6.09 -22.60
C THR A 334 -19.18 6.42 -22.46
N LEU A 335 -19.55 7.31 -21.53
CA LEU A 335 -20.91 7.81 -21.39
C LEU A 335 -21.36 8.58 -22.65
N ALA A 336 -20.51 9.45 -23.20
CA ALA A 336 -20.81 10.19 -24.42
C ALA A 336 -21.02 9.24 -25.63
N LEU A 337 -20.18 8.21 -25.76
CA LEU A 337 -20.33 7.18 -26.79
C LEU A 337 -21.62 6.37 -26.61
N ALA A 338 -21.95 5.98 -25.37
CA ALA A 338 -23.20 5.29 -25.06
C ALA A 338 -24.42 6.14 -25.42
N VAL A 339 -24.43 7.42 -25.03
CA VAL A 339 -25.51 8.36 -25.38
C VAL A 339 -25.63 8.54 -26.89
N LYS A 340 -24.51 8.68 -27.61
CA LYS A 340 -24.49 8.77 -29.07
C LYS A 340 -25.06 7.51 -29.71
N ALA A 341 -24.65 6.32 -29.25
CA ALA A 341 -25.14 5.04 -29.76
C ALA A 341 -26.63 4.82 -29.51
N ILE A 342 -27.13 5.23 -28.34
CA ILE A 342 -28.56 5.20 -28.00
C ILE A 342 -29.33 6.15 -28.93
N ARG A 343 -28.89 7.41 -29.09
CA ARG A 343 -29.53 8.40 -29.97
C ARG A 343 -29.54 7.97 -31.43
N GLN A 344 -28.43 7.45 -31.96
CA GLN A 344 -28.34 6.97 -33.35
C GLN A 344 -29.14 5.69 -33.58
N GLY A 345 -29.35 4.89 -32.53
CA GLY A 345 -30.21 3.73 -32.53
C GLY A 345 -31.70 4.02 -32.55
N ILE A 346 -32.09 5.22 -32.13
CA ILE A 346 -33.45 5.76 -32.17
C ILE A 346 -33.54 6.66 -33.41
N LYS A 347 -33.37 6.09 -34.60
CA LYS A 347 -33.84 6.77 -35.83
C LYS A 347 -35.25 6.25 -36.13
N PRO A 348 -36.30 7.09 -36.08
CA PRO A 348 -37.62 6.68 -36.54
C PRO A 348 -37.54 6.38 -38.04
N ARG A 349 -38.05 5.22 -38.44
CA ARG A 349 -38.23 4.82 -39.85
C ARG A 349 -39.56 5.30 -40.36
#